data_AF-A0A0P9CZM1-F1
#
_entry.id   AF-A0A0P9CZM1-F1
#
_cell.length_a   1.000
_cell.length_b   1.000
_cell.length_c   1.000
_cell.angle_alpha   90.00
_cell.angle_beta   90.00
_cell.angle_gamma   90.00
#
_symmetry.space_group_name_H-M   'P 1'
#
loop_
_entity.id
_entity.type
_entity.pdbx_description
1 polymer ?
#
loop_
_entity_poly.entity_id
_entity_poly.type
_entity_poly.pdbx_seq_one_letter_code
_entity_poly.pdbx_strand_id
1 'polypeptide(L)'
;YADRAFQPILRLSEEYNSVQIGLGAAERVQRMLESQPAIVQPAKPVALPRVRGAVELRHVSFAYVADEPVLRDVSLQIPAGQTVAIVGATGAGKSSLVSLLARFYDPQMGQVVLDGVDIRQMDLAALRRAVAVIRQDPVCLAGTIAMNIRLYRDDISDAEVRRAAELSNA
;
A
#
# COMPACT_ATOMS: atom_id res chain seq x y z
N TYR A 1 36.28 34.45 40.51
CA TYR A 1 35.46 33.51 41.30
C TYR A 1 33.97 33.55 40.93
N ALA A 2 33.39 34.72 40.64
CA ALA A 2 31.98 34.84 40.20
C ALA A 2 31.65 34.02 38.93
N ASP A 3 32.50 34.02 37.90
CA ASP A 3 32.25 33.26 36.66
C ASP A 3 32.07 31.75 36.88
N ARG A 4 32.81 31.14 37.81
CA ARG A 4 32.68 29.70 38.10
C ARG A 4 31.37 29.35 38.79
N ALA A 5 30.72 30.30 39.46
CA ALA A 5 29.47 30.08 40.19
C ALA A 5 28.24 30.07 39.27
N PHE A 6 28.28 30.77 38.13
CA PHE A 6 27.16 30.83 37.17
C PHE A 6 27.20 29.75 36.08
N GLN A 7 28.36 29.11 35.88
CA GLN A 7 28.53 28.03 34.89
C GLN A 7 27.54 26.85 35.03
N PRO A 8 27.21 26.36 36.24
CA PRO A 8 26.20 25.31 36.39
C PRO A 8 24.79 25.74 35.99
N ILE A 9 24.41 27.00 36.25
CA ILE A 9 23.09 27.55 35.91
C ILE A 9 22.95 27.67 34.39
N LEU A 10 23.98 28.17 33.71
CA LEU A 10 24.00 28.26 32.25
C LEU A 10 23.90 26.88 31.60
N ARG A 11 24.66 25.88 32.11
CA ARG A 11 24.54 24.48 31.66
C ARG A 11 23.15 23.89 31.90
N LEU A 12 22.54 24.14 33.06
CA LEU A 12 21.17 23.69 33.34
C LEU A 12 20.15 24.25 32.33
N SER A 13 20.30 25.50 31.90
CA SER A 13 19.45 26.09 30.86
C SER A 13 19.66 25.45 29.48
N GLU A 14 20.91 25.12 29.12
CA GLU A 14 21.23 24.41 27.87
C GLU A 14 20.71 22.96 27.89
N GLU A 15 20.86 22.27 29.02
CA GLU A 15 20.31 20.92 29.25
C GLU A 15 18.78 20.92 29.25
N TYR A 16 18.15 21.95 29.82
CA TYR A 16 16.69 22.09 29.81
C TYR A 16 16.15 22.19 28.38
N ASN A 17 16.81 22.97 27.51
CA ASN A 17 16.44 23.05 26.09
C ASN A 17 16.60 21.68 25.39
N SER A 18 17.69 20.97 25.69
CA SER A 18 17.93 19.63 25.13
C SER A 18 16.85 18.62 25.54
N VAL A 19 16.41 18.65 26.80
CA VAL A 19 15.29 17.84 27.30
C VAL A 19 13.98 18.18 26.58
N GLN A 20 13.67 19.45 26.39
CA GLN A 20 12.45 19.87 25.66
C GLN A 20 12.45 19.39 24.21
N ILE A 21 13.58 19.51 23.52
CA ILE A 21 13.74 18.98 22.15
C ILE A 21 13.58 17.46 22.14
N GLY A 22 14.19 16.76 23.11
CA GLY A 22 14.07 15.31 23.27
C GLY A 22 12.65 14.84 23.49
N LEU A 23 11.89 15.52 24.36
CA LEU A 23 10.47 15.24 24.62
C LEU A 23 9.63 15.42 23.36
N GLY A 24 9.80 16.53 22.63
CA GLY A 24 9.07 16.75 21.38
C GLY A 24 9.41 15.74 20.28
N ALA A 25 10.65 15.23 20.25
CA ALA A 25 11.04 14.15 19.34
C ALA A 25 10.41 12.80 19.75
N ALA A 26 10.42 12.49 21.05
CA ALA A 26 9.78 11.30 21.59
C ALA A 26 8.27 11.27 21.28
N GLU A 27 7.57 12.39 21.44
CA GLU A 27 6.15 12.51 21.08
C GLU A 27 5.87 12.25 19.60
N ARG A 28 6.76 12.67 18.69
CA ARG A 28 6.62 12.38 17.25
C ARG A 28 6.81 10.91 16.94
N VAL A 29 7.83 10.28 17.54
CA VAL A 29 8.08 8.84 17.40
C VAL A 29 6.91 8.05 17.96
N GLN A 30 6.41 8.42 19.14
CA GLN A 30 5.28 7.76 19.77
C GLN A 30 4.01 7.85 18.91
N ARG A 31 3.68 9.04 18.37
CA ARG A 31 2.57 9.20 17.43
C ARG A 31 2.69 8.32 16.18
N MET A 32 3.91 8.14 15.68
CA MET A 32 4.16 7.24 14.54
C MET A 32 3.95 5.77 14.93
N LEU A 33 4.41 5.35 16.10
CA LEU A 33 4.25 3.98 16.60
C LEU A 33 2.79 3.64 16.94
N GLU A 34 2.01 4.61 17.40
CA GLU A 34 0.59 4.47 17.73
C GLU A 34 -0.33 4.52 16.50
N SER A 35 0.21 4.86 15.33
CA SER A 35 -0.55 4.93 14.08
C SER A 35 -1.13 3.55 13.73
N GLN A 36 -2.45 3.47 13.58
CA GLN A 36 -3.10 2.24 13.16
C GLN A 36 -3.15 2.14 11.63
N PRO A 37 -2.90 0.95 11.05
CA PRO A 37 -3.04 0.75 9.62
C PRO A 37 -4.51 0.87 9.22
N ALA A 38 -4.78 1.62 8.15
CA ALA A 38 -6.14 1.77 7.63
C ALA A 38 -6.72 0.45 7.08
N ILE A 39 -5.86 -0.42 6.53
CA ILE A 39 -6.24 -1.73 6.01
C ILE A 39 -5.79 -2.80 7.00
N VAL A 40 -6.76 -3.44 7.63
CA VAL A 40 -6.53 -4.51 8.61
C VAL A 40 -7.01 -5.83 8.05
N GLN A 41 -6.27 -6.89 8.37
CA GLN A 41 -6.69 -8.26 8.07
C GLN A 41 -7.84 -8.68 9.00
N PRO A 42 -8.89 -9.32 8.49
CA PRO A 42 -9.97 -9.84 9.33
C PRO A 42 -9.47 -10.89 10.32
N ALA A 43 -10.09 -10.95 11.51
CA ALA A 43 -9.71 -11.89 12.57
C ALA A 43 -9.81 -13.37 12.17
N LYS A 44 -10.72 -13.69 11.24
CA LYS A 44 -10.89 -15.02 10.64
C LYS A 44 -10.88 -14.85 9.12
N PRO A 45 -9.70 -14.79 8.49
CA PRO A 45 -9.59 -14.56 7.06
C PRO A 45 -10.06 -15.77 6.27
N VAL A 46 -10.74 -15.51 5.17
CA VAL A 46 -11.04 -16.52 4.15
C VAL A 46 -9.77 -16.76 3.34
N ALA A 47 -9.30 -18.01 3.34
CA ALA A 47 -8.16 -18.42 2.53
C ALA A 47 -8.53 -18.46 1.04
N LEU A 48 -7.59 -18.05 0.17
CA LEU A 48 -7.68 -18.29 -1.28
C LEU A 48 -6.71 -19.40 -1.67
N PRO A 49 -7.14 -20.67 -1.68
CA PRO A 49 -6.28 -21.76 -2.14
C PRO A 49 -6.01 -21.69 -3.64
N ARG A 50 -6.96 -21.17 -4.43
CA ARG A 50 -6.81 -21.00 -5.88
C ARG A 50 -7.62 -19.80 -6.37
N VAL A 51 -6.99 -18.99 -7.22
CA VAL A 51 -7.59 -17.78 -7.81
C VAL A 51 -7.97 -18.10 -9.25
N ARG A 52 -9.23 -17.90 -9.62
CA ARG A 52 -9.71 -17.97 -11.01
C ARG A 52 -9.65 -16.60 -11.68
N GLY A 53 -9.78 -15.53 -10.89
CA GLY A 53 -9.67 -14.15 -11.38
C GLY A 53 -10.99 -13.54 -11.85
N ALA A 54 -12.14 -14.04 -11.40
CA ALA A 54 -13.41 -13.37 -11.63
C ALA A 54 -13.54 -12.18 -10.66
N VAL A 55 -13.77 -10.99 -11.19
CA VAL A 55 -13.82 -9.74 -10.41
C VAL A 55 -15.19 -9.10 -10.55
N GLU A 56 -15.72 -8.56 -9.45
CA GLU A 56 -16.98 -7.84 -9.45
C GLU A 56 -16.91 -6.62 -8.52
N LEU A 57 -17.27 -5.45 -9.04
CA LEU A 57 -17.55 -4.25 -8.27
C LEU A 57 -19.07 -4.15 -8.14
N ARG A 58 -19.56 -4.05 -6.89
CA ARG A 58 -20.99 -3.94 -6.59
C ARG A 58 -21.26 -2.60 -5.90
N HIS A 59 -21.87 -1.67 -6.62
CA HIS A 59 -22.28 -0.36 -6.10
C HIS A 59 -21.16 0.41 -5.39
N VAL A 60 -19.95 0.38 -5.98
CA VAL A 60 -18.75 0.90 -5.35
C VAL A 60 -18.72 2.43 -5.42
N SER A 61 -18.67 3.08 -4.25
CA SER A 61 -18.40 4.52 -4.15
C SER A 61 -17.14 4.76 -3.33
N PHE A 62 -16.26 5.62 -3.83
CA PHE A 62 -14.93 5.83 -3.26
C PHE A 62 -14.45 7.28 -3.33
N ALA A 63 -13.79 7.73 -2.26
CA ALA A 63 -13.15 9.03 -2.15
C ALA A 63 -11.81 8.92 -1.39
N TYR A 64 -10.80 9.71 -1.77
CA TYR A 64 -9.54 9.78 -0.99
C TYR A 64 -9.66 10.73 0.20
N VAL A 65 -10.38 11.83 0.00
CA VAL A 65 -10.73 12.83 1.00
C VAL A 65 -12.24 12.80 1.18
N ALA A 66 -12.72 12.95 2.41
CA ALA A 66 -14.16 13.07 2.66
C ALA A 66 -14.76 14.17 1.76
N ASP A 67 -15.99 13.94 1.27
CA ASP A 67 -16.75 14.86 0.42
C ASP A 67 -16.20 15.12 -1.01
N GLU A 68 -15.13 14.44 -1.42
CA GLU A 68 -14.60 14.48 -2.79
C GLU A 68 -14.68 13.11 -3.49
N PRO A 69 -15.88 12.66 -3.91
CA PRO A 69 -16.07 11.33 -4.49
C PRO A 69 -15.42 11.20 -5.87
N VAL A 70 -14.51 10.24 -5.98
CA VAL A 70 -13.81 9.87 -7.22
C VAL A 70 -14.58 8.81 -8.00
N LEU A 71 -15.15 7.81 -7.31
CA LEU A 71 -16.04 6.80 -7.88
C LEU A 71 -17.42 6.93 -7.25
N ARG A 72 -18.47 6.85 -8.07
CA ARG A 72 -19.87 7.01 -7.66
C ARG A 72 -20.68 5.85 -8.20
N ASP A 73 -21.16 5.00 -7.29
CA ASP A 73 -22.03 3.85 -7.58
C ASP A 73 -21.57 2.98 -8.79
N VAL A 74 -20.29 2.64 -8.82
CA VAL A 74 -19.70 1.88 -9.93
C VAL A 74 -19.99 0.40 -9.76
N SER A 75 -20.63 -0.19 -10.76
CA SER A 75 -20.83 -1.64 -10.87
C SER A 75 -20.20 -2.17 -12.14
N LEU A 76 -19.40 -3.23 -12.02
CA LEU A 76 -18.64 -3.83 -13.12
C LEU A 76 -18.43 -5.31 -12.81
N GLN A 77 -18.60 -6.17 -13.81
CA GLN A 77 -18.30 -7.59 -13.70
C GLN A 77 -17.29 -8.00 -14.78
N ILE A 78 -16.21 -8.65 -14.35
CA ILE A 78 -15.13 -9.15 -15.20
C ILE A 78 -15.05 -10.66 -14.99
N PRO A 79 -15.46 -11.48 -15.97
CA PRO A 79 -15.29 -12.93 -15.89
C PRO A 79 -13.82 -13.35 -15.81
N ALA A 80 -13.57 -14.50 -15.17
CA ALA A 80 -12.24 -15.09 -15.08
C ALA A 80 -11.62 -15.28 -16.47
N GLY A 81 -10.33 -14.94 -16.60
CA GLY A 81 -9.57 -15.09 -17.85
C GLY A 81 -9.81 -13.98 -18.90
N GLN A 82 -10.69 -13.02 -18.62
CA GLN A 82 -10.93 -11.92 -19.56
C GLN A 82 -9.88 -10.83 -19.45
N THR A 83 -9.56 -10.22 -20.59
CA THR A 83 -8.77 -8.99 -20.67
C THR A 83 -9.73 -7.82 -20.87
N VAL A 84 -9.69 -6.85 -19.95
CA VAL A 84 -10.59 -5.68 -19.98
C VAL A 84 -9.76 -4.41 -20.00
N ALA A 85 -10.11 -3.49 -20.91
CA ALA A 85 -9.54 -2.16 -20.96
C ALA A 85 -10.49 -1.13 -20.33
N ILE A 86 -9.97 -0.33 -19.41
CA ILE A 86 -10.71 0.79 -18.79
C ILE A 86 -10.16 2.09 -19.37
N VAL A 87 -10.99 2.78 -20.15
CA VAL A 87 -10.61 4.01 -20.86
C VAL A 87 -11.43 5.20 -20.38
N GLY A 88 -10.86 6.40 -20.49
CA GLY A 88 -11.52 7.64 -20.07
C GLY A 88 -10.53 8.77 -19.82
N ALA A 89 -11.04 9.99 -19.66
CA ALA A 89 -10.23 11.18 -19.42
C ALA A 89 -9.34 11.06 -18.17
N THR A 90 -8.25 11.83 -18.12
CA THR A 90 -7.43 11.99 -16.90
C THR A 90 -8.32 12.44 -15.75
N GLY A 91 -8.14 11.84 -14.56
CA GLY A 91 -8.98 12.13 -13.40
C GLY A 91 -10.30 11.36 -13.31
N ALA A 92 -10.69 10.57 -14.33
CA ALA A 92 -11.92 9.78 -14.32
C ALA A 92 -11.96 8.59 -13.31
N GLY A 93 -11.00 8.49 -12.40
CA GLY A 93 -10.96 7.44 -11.37
C GLY A 93 -10.40 6.08 -11.80
N LYS A 94 -9.86 5.94 -13.01
CA LYS A 94 -9.28 4.69 -13.54
C LYS A 94 -8.23 4.07 -12.61
N SER A 95 -7.25 4.87 -12.19
CA SER A 95 -6.20 4.42 -11.26
C SER A 95 -6.77 4.09 -9.88
N SER A 96 -7.80 4.82 -9.42
CA SER A 96 -8.48 4.52 -8.16
C SER A 96 -9.18 3.16 -8.20
N LEU A 97 -9.78 2.79 -9.34
CA LEU A 97 -10.37 1.47 -9.52
C LEU A 97 -9.32 0.35 -9.38
N VAL A 98 -8.15 0.52 -10.00
CA VAL A 98 -7.02 -0.42 -9.86
C VAL A 98 -6.55 -0.50 -8.40
N SER A 99 -6.45 0.63 -7.70
CA SER A 99 -6.07 0.67 -6.28
C SER A 99 -7.05 -0.07 -5.37
N LEU A 100 -8.36 -0.03 -5.68
CA LEU A 100 -9.38 -0.78 -4.96
C LEU A 100 -9.29 -2.29 -5.21
N LEU A 101 -9.03 -2.70 -6.46
CA LEU A 101 -8.81 -4.12 -6.80
C LEU A 101 -7.60 -4.71 -6.08
N ALA A 102 -6.53 -3.92 -5.91
CA ALA A 102 -5.34 -4.30 -5.16
C ALA A 102 -5.49 -4.14 -3.64
N ARG A 103 -6.66 -3.67 -3.17
CA ARG A 103 -6.96 -3.36 -1.77
C ARG A 103 -5.91 -2.47 -1.10
N PHE A 104 -5.47 -1.45 -1.83
CA PHE A 104 -4.72 -0.33 -1.24
C PHE A 104 -5.64 0.61 -0.46
N TYR A 105 -6.93 0.63 -0.83
CA TYR A 105 -8.00 1.31 -0.12
C TYR A 105 -9.21 0.38 -0.05
N ASP A 106 -10.03 0.54 0.99
CA ASP A 106 -11.36 -0.05 1.04
C ASP A 106 -12.39 0.99 0.55
N PRO A 107 -13.44 0.58 -0.19
CA PRO A 107 -14.46 1.52 -0.64
C PRO A 107 -15.34 1.98 0.52
N GLN A 108 -15.79 3.23 0.50
CA GLN A 108 -16.73 3.77 1.50
C GLN A 108 -18.11 3.11 1.40
N MET A 109 -18.56 2.79 0.19
CA MET A 109 -19.82 2.08 -0.05
C MET A 109 -19.63 0.97 -1.09
N GLY A 110 -20.46 -0.06 -0.99
CA GLY A 110 -20.41 -1.22 -1.87
C GLY A 110 -19.32 -2.22 -1.46
N GLN A 111 -18.93 -3.05 -2.42
CA GLN A 111 -17.90 -4.08 -2.21
C GLN A 111 -17.18 -4.43 -3.50
N VAL A 112 -15.92 -4.82 -3.35
CA VAL A 112 -15.10 -5.41 -4.41
C VAL A 112 -14.97 -6.89 -4.10
N VAL A 113 -15.30 -7.71 -5.07
CA VAL A 113 -15.42 -9.16 -4.93
C VAL A 113 -14.45 -9.84 -5.88
N LEU A 114 -13.67 -10.77 -5.36
CA LEU A 114 -12.78 -11.64 -6.14
C LEU A 114 -13.24 -13.09 -5.94
N ASP A 115 -13.54 -13.77 -7.06
CA ASP A 115 -14.02 -15.16 -7.10
C ASP A 115 -15.24 -15.46 -6.22
N GLY A 116 -16.08 -14.45 -5.98
CA GLY A 116 -17.31 -14.55 -5.18
C GLY A 116 -17.15 -14.17 -3.71
N VAL A 117 -15.94 -13.81 -3.26
CA VAL A 117 -15.64 -13.40 -1.88
C VAL A 117 -15.26 -11.92 -1.85
N ASP A 118 -15.79 -11.16 -0.89
CA ASP A 118 -15.38 -9.76 -0.68
C ASP A 118 -13.90 -9.73 -0.27
N ILE A 119 -13.09 -8.92 -0.97
CA ILE A 119 -11.65 -8.78 -0.71
C ILE A 119 -11.34 -8.36 0.73
N ARG A 120 -12.29 -7.75 1.45
CA ARG A 120 -12.18 -7.38 2.86
C ARG A 120 -12.15 -8.57 3.81
N GLN A 121 -12.74 -9.68 3.41
CA GLN A 121 -12.82 -10.92 4.19
C GLN A 121 -11.63 -11.85 3.94
N MET A 122 -10.81 -11.56 2.94
CA MET A 122 -9.69 -12.39 2.53
C MET A 122 -8.45 -12.20 3.41
N ASP A 123 -7.59 -13.21 3.45
CA ASP A 123 -6.21 -13.05 3.91
C ASP A 123 -5.49 -12.02 3.04
N LEU A 124 -4.95 -10.96 3.65
CA LEU A 124 -4.40 -9.82 2.92
C LEU A 124 -3.15 -10.20 2.13
N ALA A 125 -2.31 -11.07 2.69
CA ALA A 125 -1.10 -11.53 2.02
C ALA A 125 -1.45 -12.43 0.82
N ALA A 126 -2.45 -13.30 0.94
CA ALA A 126 -2.93 -14.13 -0.16
C ALA A 126 -3.54 -13.28 -1.28
N LEU A 127 -4.37 -12.29 -0.95
CA LEU A 127 -4.94 -11.35 -1.92
C LEU A 127 -3.84 -10.61 -2.68
N ARG A 128 -2.83 -10.06 -1.98
CA ARG A 128 -1.73 -9.32 -2.62
C ARG A 128 -0.79 -10.20 -3.43
N ARG A 129 -0.71 -11.51 -3.15
CA ARG A 129 -0.03 -12.48 -4.02
C ARG A 129 -0.83 -12.82 -5.27
N ALA A 130 -2.15 -12.69 -5.21
CA ALA A 130 -3.06 -12.99 -6.32
C ALA A 130 -3.19 -11.84 -7.34
N VAL A 131 -2.91 -10.60 -6.91
CA VAL A 131 -3.08 -9.39 -7.73
C VAL A 131 -1.72 -8.74 -7.98
N ALA A 132 -1.31 -8.66 -9.24
CA ALA A 132 -0.14 -7.90 -9.65
C ALA A 132 -0.57 -6.56 -10.25
N VAL A 133 0.03 -5.46 -9.78
CA VAL A 133 -0.21 -4.12 -10.32
C VAL A 133 1.09 -3.60 -10.94
N ILE A 134 1.04 -3.34 -12.25
CA ILE A 134 2.15 -2.71 -12.97
C ILE A 134 1.86 -1.21 -13.01
N ARG A 135 2.73 -0.42 -12.38
CA ARG A 135 2.63 1.04 -12.36
C ARG A 135 3.14 1.63 -13.67
N GLN A 136 2.56 2.78 -14.05
CA GLN A 136 3.04 3.57 -15.18
C GLN A 136 4.50 3.99 -15.00
N ASP A 137 4.86 4.46 -13.80
CA ASP A 137 6.24 4.75 -13.42
C ASP A 137 6.75 3.66 -12.45
N PRO A 138 7.58 2.71 -12.92
CA PRO A 138 8.16 1.68 -12.07
C PRO A 138 9.17 2.28 -11.10
N VAL A 139 9.31 1.67 -9.92
CA VAL A 139 10.32 2.06 -8.93
C VAL A 139 11.47 1.07 -9.00
N CYS A 140 12.66 1.57 -9.30
CA CYS A 140 13.89 0.79 -9.20
C CYS A 140 14.56 1.09 -7.86
N LEU A 141 14.84 0.04 -7.09
CA LEU A 141 15.55 0.11 -5.83
C LEU A 141 17.06 0.11 -6.09
N ALA A 142 17.81 0.77 -5.21
CA ALA A 142 19.27 0.81 -5.30
C ALA A 142 19.84 -0.63 -5.24
N GLY A 143 20.63 -1.00 -6.25
CA GLY A 143 21.13 -2.36 -6.41
C GLY A 143 21.29 -2.75 -7.87
N THR A 144 21.32 -4.05 -8.14
CA THR A 144 21.47 -4.58 -9.50
C THR A 144 20.11 -4.74 -10.19
N ILE A 145 20.12 -4.85 -11.53
CA ILE A 145 18.92 -5.16 -12.33
C ILE A 145 18.34 -6.52 -11.89
N ALA A 146 19.19 -7.53 -11.73
CA ALA A 146 18.77 -8.86 -11.31
C ALA A 146 18.05 -8.83 -9.94
N MET A 147 18.56 -8.04 -9.00
CA MET A 147 17.95 -7.83 -7.69
C MET A 147 16.58 -7.15 -7.77
N ASN A 148 16.43 -6.17 -8.67
CA ASN A 148 15.14 -5.51 -8.92
C ASN A 148 14.12 -6.47 -9.56
N ILE A 149 14.52 -7.29 -10.54
CA ILE A 149 13.66 -8.31 -11.14
C ILE A 149 13.26 -9.36 -10.09
N ARG A 150 14.19 -9.75 -9.21
CA ARG A 150 13.97 -10.73 -8.14
C ARG A 150 13.07 -10.19 -7.01
N LEU A 151 12.90 -8.88 -6.87
CA LEU A 151 12.10 -8.27 -5.80
C LEU A 151 12.47 -8.78 -4.39
N TYR A 152 13.77 -8.99 -4.12
CA TYR A 152 14.32 -9.55 -2.86
C TYR A 152 13.83 -10.96 -2.49
N ARG A 153 13.32 -11.72 -3.46
CA ARG A 153 12.96 -13.13 -3.27
C ARG A 153 14.12 -14.06 -3.61
N ASP A 154 14.86 -14.46 -2.59
CA ASP A 154 16.02 -15.34 -2.74
C ASP A 154 15.67 -16.74 -3.29
N ASP A 155 14.39 -17.11 -3.26
CA ASP A 155 13.88 -18.36 -3.82
C ASP A 155 13.79 -18.35 -5.37
N ILE A 156 13.94 -17.20 -6.03
CA ILE A 156 13.91 -17.08 -7.49
C ILE A 156 15.33 -17.25 -8.07
N SER A 157 15.51 -18.30 -8.87
CA SER A 157 16.79 -18.65 -9.49
C SER A 157 17.25 -17.64 -10.55
N ASP A 158 18.55 -17.59 -10.82
CA ASP A 158 19.10 -16.74 -11.89
C ASP A 158 18.54 -17.08 -13.28
N ALA A 159 18.16 -18.35 -13.49
CA ALA A 159 17.55 -18.78 -14.74
C ALA A 159 16.14 -18.19 -14.91
N GLU A 160 15.34 -18.14 -13.84
CA GLU A 160 14.02 -17.51 -13.85
C GLU A 160 14.12 -15.99 -14.04
N VAL A 161 15.11 -15.35 -13.40
CA VAL A 161 15.39 -13.91 -13.60
C VAL A 161 15.73 -13.61 -15.07
N ARG A 162 16.62 -14.39 -15.70
CA ARG A 162 16.94 -14.22 -17.13
C ARG A 162 15.72 -14.43 -18.01
N ARG A 163 14.95 -15.48 -17.77
CA ARG A 163 13.71 -15.76 -18.51
C ARG A 163 12.69 -14.62 -18.39
N ALA A 164 12.54 -14.04 -17.21
CA ALA A 164 11.64 -12.90 -17.00
C ALA A 164 12.11 -11.65 -17.77
N ALA A 165 13.42 -11.39 -17.82
CA ALA A 165 13.99 -10.29 -18.61
C ALA A 165 13.71 -10.49 -20.11
N GLU A 166 13.97 -11.70 -20.63
CA GLU A 166 13.73 -12.05 -22.04
C GLU A 166 12.25 -11.88 -22.45
N LEU A 167 11.31 -12.36 -21.61
CA LEU A 167 9.88 -12.21 -21.86
C LEU A 167 9.39 -10.76 -21.86
N SER A 168 10.09 -9.89 -21.12
CA SER A 168 9.73 -8.48 -21.00
C SER A 168 10.33 -7.62 -22.11
N ASN A 169 11.05 -8.23 -23.06
CA ASN A 169 11.82 -7.56 -24.10
C ASN A 169 12.82 -6.54 -23.52
N ALA A 170 13.40 -6.87 -22.36
CA ALA A 170 14.38 -6.08 -21.61
C ALA A 170 15.81 -6.54 -21.88
#